data_AF-G3WSJ1-F1
#
_entry.id   AF-G3WSJ1-F1
#
_cell.length_a   1.000
_cell.length_b   1.000
_cell.length_c   1.000
_cell.angle_alpha   90.00
_cell.angle_beta   90.00
_cell.angle_gamma   90.00
#
_symmetry.space_group_name_H-M   'P 1'
#
loop_
_entity.id
_entity.type
_entity.pdbx_description
1 polymer ?
#
loop_
_entity_poly.entity_id
_entity_poly.type
_entity_poly.pdbx_seq_one_letter_code
_entity_poly.pdbx_strand_id
1 'polypeptide(L)'
;MESKMARKILTNTRERWRQQNVNNAFARLRKLIPTHPPDKKLSKNETLRLAMRYINFLASVLGEQGLPQTGMAPPGSVLGLFQQVPCLPTPEDMTPLGDSRVPSPEPDSHLPEYWPEPSVTEH
;
A
#
# COMPACT_ATOMS: atom_id res chain seq x y z
N MET A 1 8.81 18.99 -29.04
CA MET A 1 7.63 18.72 -28.19
C MET A 1 7.12 17.27 -28.28
N GLU A 2 7.46 16.52 -29.33
CA GLU A 2 6.96 15.15 -29.60
C GLU A 2 7.32 14.12 -28.52
N SER A 3 8.52 14.19 -27.94
CA SER A 3 8.99 13.27 -26.89
C SER A 3 8.13 13.31 -25.60
N LYS A 4 7.56 14.47 -25.24
CA LYS A 4 6.70 14.61 -24.06
C LYS A 4 5.33 13.97 -24.27
N MET A 5 4.78 14.05 -25.48
CA MET A 5 3.52 13.40 -25.82
C MET A 5 3.67 11.88 -25.89
N ALA A 6 4.75 11.37 -26.47
CA ALA A 6 5.05 9.94 -26.47
C ALA A 6 5.08 9.34 -25.04
N ARG A 7 5.78 10.00 -24.09
CA ARG A 7 5.79 9.56 -22.68
C ARG A 7 4.41 9.54 -22.03
N LYS A 8 3.58 10.55 -22.31
CA LYS A 8 2.20 10.63 -21.80
C LYS A 8 1.34 9.49 -22.35
N ILE A 9 1.46 9.19 -23.64
CA ILE A 9 0.74 8.09 -24.30
C ILE A 9 1.14 6.76 -23.67
N LEU A 10 2.45 6.47 -23.56
CA LEU A 10 2.94 5.25 -22.92
C LEU A 10 2.45 5.10 -21.48
N THR A 11 2.44 6.20 -20.72
CA THR A 11 1.94 6.23 -19.34
C THR A 11 0.43 5.96 -19.27
N ASN A 12 -0.37 6.58 -20.16
CA ASN A 12 -1.81 6.35 -20.23
C ASN A 12 -2.14 4.90 -20.60
N THR A 13 -1.45 4.34 -21.59
CA THR A 13 -1.60 2.94 -22.00
C THR A 13 -1.32 1.99 -20.84
N ARG A 14 -0.23 2.23 -20.10
CA ARG A 14 0.11 1.42 -18.92
C ARG A 14 -0.96 1.50 -17.84
N GLU A 15 -1.44 2.71 -17.51
CA GLU A 15 -2.49 2.86 -16.50
C GLU A 15 -3.82 2.22 -16.94
N ARG A 16 -4.17 2.32 -18.23
CA ARG A 16 -5.33 1.63 -18.79
C ARG A 16 -5.21 0.12 -18.60
N TRP A 17 -4.05 -0.47 -18.87
CA TRP A 17 -3.82 -1.90 -18.68
C TRP A 17 -3.94 -2.30 -17.20
N ARG A 18 -3.39 -1.48 -16.29
CA ARG A 18 -3.55 -1.69 -14.85
C ARG A 18 -5.03 -1.67 -14.43
N GLN A 19 -5.81 -0.73 -14.95
CA GLN A 19 -7.24 -0.64 -14.68
C GLN A 19 -8.04 -1.80 -15.30
N GLN A 20 -7.66 -2.27 -16.49
CA GLN A 20 -8.25 -3.46 -17.11
C GLN A 20 -8.06 -4.70 -16.23
N ASN A 21 -6.86 -4.89 -15.66
CA ASN A 21 -6.60 -6.00 -14.74
C ASN A 21 -7.51 -5.96 -13.50
N VAL A 22 -7.69 -4.78 -12.90
CA VAL A 22 -8.63 -4.58 -11.79
C VAL A 22 -10.07 -4.87 -12.21
N ASN A 23 -10.50 -4.36 -13.36
CA ASN A 23 -11.87 -4.57 -13.86
C ASN A 23 -12.13 -6.06 -14.17
N ASN A 24 -11.14 -6.80 -14.67
CA ASN A 24 -11.21 -8.25 -14.88
C ASN A 24 -11.32 -9.01 -13.56
N ALA A 25 -10.60 -8.60 -12.51
CA ALA A 25 -10.77 -9.16 -11.17
C ALA A 25 -12.19 -8.92 -10.62
N PHE A 26 -12.72 -7.71 -10.78
CA PHE A 26 -14.11 -7.40 -10.43
C PHE A 26 -15.12 -8.24 -11.22
N ALA A 27 -14.88 -8.51 -12.51
CA ALA A 27 -15.74 -9.37 -13.32
C ALA A 27 -15.75 -10.81 -12.82
N ARG A 28 -14.58 -11.35 -12.45
CA ARG A 28 -14.46 -12.67 -11.82
C ARG A 28 -15.18 -12.74 -10.48
N LEU A 29 -15.01 -11.72 -9.62
CA LEU A 29 -15.70 -11.64 -8.34
C LEU A 29 -17.22 -11.64 -8.50
N ARG A 30 -17.77 -10.89 -9.46
CA ARG A 30 -19.23 -10.87 -9.73
C ARG A 30 -19.80 -12.24 -10.05
N LYS A 31 -19.06 -13.09 -10.77
CA LYS A 31 -19.51 -14.45 -11.12
C LYS A 31 -19.65 -15.37 -9.90
N LEU A 32 -18.97 -15.04 -8.80
CA LEU A 32 -19.03 -15.80 -7.55
C LEU A 32 -20.14 -15.31 -6.61
N ILE A 33 -20.74 -14.15 -6.89
CA ILE A 33 -21.77 -13.57 -6.03
C ILE A 33 -23.15 -14.12 -6.44
N PRO A 34 -23.88 -14.80 -5.55
CA PRO A 34 -25.22 -15.27 -5.85
C PRO A 34 -26.19 -14.10 -6.08
N THR A 35 -26.86 -14.07 -7.24
CA THR A 35 -27.86 -13.04 -7.59
C THR A 35 -29.01 -13.62 -8.41
N HIS A 36 -30.15 -12.92 -8.42
CA HIS A 36 -31.28 -13.18 -9.30
C HIS A 36 -31.61 -11.90 -10.10
N PRO A 37 -31.63 -11.93 -11.44
CA PRO A 37 -31.17 -13.02 -12.30
C PRO A 37 -29.63 -13.21 -12.22
N PRO A 38 -29.07 -14.37 -12.63
CA PRO A 38 -27.63 -14.66 -12.49
C PRO A 38 -26.69 -13.70 -13.22
N ASP A 39 -27.20 -13.00 -14.23
CA ASP A 39 -26.48 -12.01 -15.05
C ASP A 39 -26.70 -10.56 -14.60
N LYS A 40 -27.26 -10.36 -13.40
CA LYS A 40 -27.45 -9.03 -12.81
C LYS A 40 -26.14 -8.23 -12.82
N LYS A 41 -26.19 -7.04 -13.43
CA LYS A 41 -25.05 -6.11 -13.45
C LYS A 41 -24.90 -5.40 -12.09
N LEU A 42 -23.96 -5.87 -11.28
CA LEU A 42 -23.60 -5.24 -10.01
C LEU A 42 -22.60 -4.09 -10.17
N SER A 43 -22.86 -2.96 -9.51
CA SER A 43 -21.87 -1.87 -9.37
C SER A 43 -20.64 -2.34 -8.57
N LYS A 44 -19.54 -1.58 -8.62
CA LYS A 44 -18.32 -1.91 -7.85
C LYS A 44 -18.61 -1.96 -6.35
N ASN A 45 -19.35 -0.99 -5.82
CA ASN A 45 -19.67 -0.93 -4.40
C ASN A 45 -20.58 -2.08 -3.96
N GLU A 46 -21.64 -2.38 -4.73
CA GLU A 46 -22.51 -3.51 -4.44
C GLU A 46 -21.75 -4.84 -4.49
N THR A 47 -20.87 -5.02 -5.49
CA THR A 47 -20.01 -6.21 -5.61
C THR A 47 -19.21 -6.44 -4.32
N LEU A 48 -18.58 -5.38 -3.79
CA LEU A 48 -17.81 -5.48 -2.55
C LEU A 48 -18.69 -5.81 -1.34
N ARG A 49 -19.82 -5.12 -1.18
CA ARG A 49 -20.76 -5.35 -0.06
C ARG A 49 -21.37 -6.76 -0.10
N LEU A 50 -21.74 -7.25 -1.28
CA LEU A 50 -22.28 -8.59 -1.45
C LEU A 50 -21.21 -9.67 -1.23
N ALA A 51 -19.98 -9.46 -1.68
CA ALA A 51 -18.88 -10.39 -1.44
C ALA A 51 -18.62 -10.58 0.07
N MET A 52 -18.54 -9.49 0.84
CA MET A 52 -18.39 -9.56 2.30
C MET A 52 -19.54 -10.32 2.96
N ARG A 53 -20.79 -9.99 2.59
CA ARG A 53 -21.96 -10.70 3.11
C ARG A 53 -21.97 -12.18 2.75
N TYR A 54 -21.53 -12.53 1.54
CA TYR A 54 -21.51 -13.91 1.09
C TYR A 54 -20.44 -14.74 1.79
N ILE A 55 -19.24 -14.18 2.00
CA ILE A 55 -18.19 -14.81 2.82
C ILE A 55 -18.71 -15.08 4.24
N ASN A 56 -19.30 -14.09 4.89
CA ASN A 56 -19.85 -14.24 6.25
C ASN A 56 -20.99 -15.26 6.31
N PHE A 57 -21.85 -15.28 5.28
CA PHE A 57 -22.91 -16.27 5.16
C PHE A 57 -22.32 -17.69 5.09
N LEU A 58 -21.33 -17.92 4.22
CA LEU A 58 -20.67 -19.22 4.11
C LEU A 58 -19.98 -19.62 5.43
N ALA A 59 -19.28 -18.72 6.10
CA ALA A 59 -18.66 -18.99 7.40
C ALA A 59 -19.70 -19.41 8.46
N SER A 60 -20.86 -18.73 8.50
CA SER A 60 -21.94 -19.09 9.42
C SER A 60 -22.56 -20.46 9.12
N VAL A 61 -22.69 -20.82 7.83
CA VAL A 61 -23.18 -22.14 7.40
C VAL A 61 -22.20 -23.24 7.78
N LEU A 62 -20.90 -22.95 7.76
CA LEU A 62 -19.84 -23.90 8.12
C LEU A 62 -19.62 -24.02 9.64
N GLY A 63 -20.34 -23.27 10.47
CA GLY A 63 -20.21 -23.32 11.93
C GLY A 63 -18.97 -22.61 12.48
N GLU A 64 -18.24 -21.87 11.64
CA GLU A 64 -17.23 -20.92 12.11
C GLU A 64 -17.97 -19.71 12.67
N GLN A 65 -18.15 -19.69 14.00
CA GLN A 65 -18.69 -18.53 14.72
C GLN A 65 -17.87 -17.28 14.35
N GLY A 66 -18.51 -16.45 13.54
CA GLY A 66 -17.85 -15.59 12.55
C GLY A 66 -16.87 -14.58 13.13
N LEU A 67 -15.98 -14.12 12.26
CA LEU A 67 -15.19 -12.91 12.53
C LEU A 67 -16.13 -11.84 13.10
N PRO A 68 -15.86 -11.32 14.31
CA PRO A 68 -16.73 -10.36 14.94
C PRO A 68 -16.89 -9.18 13.99
N GLN A 69 -18.14 -8.89 13.68
CA GLN A 69 -18.54 -7.75 12.89
C GLN A 69 -17.91 -6.50 13.50
N THR A 70 -16.83 -6.00 12.88
CA THR A 70 -16.31 -4.68 13.22
C THR A 70 -17.36 -3.66 12.80
N GLY A 71 -18.18 -3.29 13.78
CA GLY A 71 -18.87 -2.01 13.87
C GLY A 71 -19.99 -1.78 12.88
N MET A 72 -21.19 -2.25 13.22
CA MET A 72 -22.35 -1.36 13.16
C MET A 72 -22.17 -0.29 14.25
N ALA A 73 -21.32 0.70 13.99
CA ALA A 73 -21.38 1.96 14.71
C ALA A 73 -22.64 2.72 14.27
N PRO A 74 -23.36 3.40 15.19
CA PRO A 74 -24.52 4.19 14.82
C PRO A 74 -24.10 5.29 13.82
N PRO A 75 -24.98 5.69 12.88
CA PRO A 75 -24.67 6.75 11.93
C PRO A 75 -24.61 8.08 12.70
N GLY A 76 -23.41 8.52 13.07
CA GLY A 76 -23.24 9.84 13.69
C GLY A 76 -21.97 10.16 14.48
N SER A 77 -21.07 9.22 14.79
CA SER A 77 -19.87 9.55 15.59
C SER A 77 -18.57 9.35 14.81
N VAL A 78 -17.96 10.48 14.40
CA VAL A 78 -16.58 10.56 13.88
C VAL A 78 -15.55 10.82 14.99
N LEU A 79 -16.01 10.98 16.25
CA LEU A 79 -15.17 11.33 17.41
C LEU A 79 -14.51 10.11 18.07
N GLY A 80 -13.93 9.22 17.26
CA GLY A 80 -13.19 8.06 17.77
C GLY A 80 -11.86 7.79 17.09
N LEU A 81 -11.56 8.43 15.94
CA LEU A 81 -10.35 8.15 15.17
C LEU A 81 -9.17 9.11 15.45
N PHE A 82 -9.32 10.09 16.34
CA PHE A 82 -8.32 11.14 16.54
C PHE A 82 -7.78 11.25 17.97
N GLN A 83 -7.72 10.17 18.75
CA GLN A 83 -7.01 10.24 20.03
C GLN A 83 -6.30 8.95 20.40
N GLN A 84 -5.04 8.88 19.97
CA GLN A 84 -3.90 8.49 20.80
C GLN A 84 -2.60 8.75 20.03
N VAL A 85 -2.08 9.97 20.18
CA VAL A 85 -0.65 10.23 20.01
C VAL A 85 -0.06 10.11 21.41
N PRO A 86 0.78 9.11 21.71
CA PRO A 86 1.61 9.17 22.91
C PRO A 86 2.51 10.42 22.80
N CYS A 87 2.38 11.28 23.81
CA CYS A 87 3.15 12.51 24.00
C CYS A 87 4.64 12.28 23.69
N LEU A 88 5.17 13.03 22.73
CA LEU A 88 6.61 13.09 22.47
C LEU A 88 7.25 13.94 23.58
N PRO A 89 8.32 13.47 24.26
CA PRO A 89 9.00 14.28 25.25
C PRO A 89 9.61 15.52 24.60
N THR A 90 9.32 16.68 25.20
CA THR A 90 9.79 18.02 24.85
C THR A 90 11.32 18.15 25.03
N PRO A 91 12.04 18.83 24.13
CA PRO A 91 13.50 18.92 24.14
C PRO A 91 14.05 20.01 25.08
N GLU A 92 13.50 20.15 26.30
CA GLU A 92 13.79 21.31 27.16
C GLU A 92 14.55 21.01 28.46
N ASP A 93 15.17 19.83 28.59
CA ASP A 93 15.93 19.53 29.83
C ASP A 93 17.22 18.71 29.61
N MET A 94 18.05 19.12 28.66
CA MET A 94 19.47 18.72 28.63
C MET A 94 20.31 19.98 28.85
N THR A 95 20.65 20.20 30.12
CA THR A 95 21.55 21.24 30.60
C THR A 95 22.92 21.17 29.92
N PRO A 96 23.59 22.32 29.63
CA PRO A 96 24.90 22.34 29.01
C PRO A 96 25.98 22.30 30.10
N LEU A 97 26.86 21.29 30.08
CA LEU A 97 28.06 21.31 30.92
C LEU A 97 29.19 20.52 30.27
N GLY A 98 30.26 21.25 29.95
CA GLY A 98 31.62 20.71 29.99
C GLY A 98 32.35 20.62 28.65
N ASP A 99 33.19 21.63 28.39
CA ASP A 99 34.31 21.62 27.46
C ASP A 99 35.08 20.28 27.43
N SER A 100 35.44 19.82 26.23
CA SER A 100 36.77 19.24 25.96
C SER A 100 37.01 18.96 24.47
N ARG A 101 37.58 19.97 23.81
CA ARG A 101 38.72 19.90 22.89
C ARG A 101 38.89 18.60 22.07
N VAL A 102 38.54 18.67 20.79
CA VAL A 102 38.94 17.71 19.76
C VAL A 102 40.44 17.90 19.44
N PRO A 103 41.29 16.85 19.51
CA PRO A 103 42.58 16.85 18.84
C PRO A 103 42.43 16.22 17.45
N SER A 104 42.82 16.98 16.43
CA SER A 104 43.08 16.47 15.07
C SER A 104 44.27 15.50 15.09
N PRO A 105 44.27 14.44 14.26
CA PRO A 105 45.50 14.11 13.56
C PRO A 105 45.29 13.81 12.06
N GLU A 106 46.14 14.49 11.30
CA GLU A 106 46.69 14.38 9.94
C GLU A 106 46.38 13.18 9.02
N PRO A 107 46.54 13.38 7.68
CA PRO A 107 46.18 12.43 6.64
C PRO A 107 47.32 11.45 6.37
N ASP A 108 47.00 10.19 6.11
CA ASP A 108 47.97 9.29 5.48
C ASP A 108 47.36 8.51 4.32
N SER A 109 48.12 8.58 3.24
CA SER A 109 47.84 8.22 1.86
C SER A 109 47.97 6.72 1.58
N HIS A 110 47.29 6.30 0.50
CA HIS A 110 47.37 5.03 -0.25
C HIS A 110 46.40 3.91 0.13
N LEU A 111 45.42 3.67 -0.76
CA LEU A 111 45.23 2.38 -1.45
C LEU A 111 44.32 2.58 -2.69
N PRO A 112 44.61 1.99 -3.85
CA PRO A 112 43.84 2.17 -5.08
C PRO A 112 42.64 1.20 -5.15
N GLU A 113 41.47 1.76 -5.45
CA GLU A 113 40.19 1.06 -5.59
C GLU A 113 40.11 0.38 -6.97
N TYR A 114 40.32 -0.93 -7.01
CA TYR A 114 40.23 -1.76 -8.21
C TYR A 114 38.77 -2.15 -8.48
N TRP A 115 38.16 -1.57 -9.51
CA TRP A 115 36.84 -1.96 -10.01
C TRP A 115 36.98 -2.91 -11.20
N PRO A 116 36.45 -4.15 -11.15
CA PRO A 116 36.51 -5.07 -12.28
C PRO A 116 35.45 -4.70 -13.34
N GLU A 117 35.89 -4.51 -14.58
CA GLU A 117 35.04 -4.33 -15.77
C GLU A 117 34.44 -5.67 -16.26
N PRO A 118 33.27 -5.66 -16.91
CA PRO A 118 32.60 -6.87 -17.37
C PRO A 118 33.20 -7.42 -18.67
N SER A 119 33.50 -8.72 -18.68
CA SER A 119 34.02 -9.48 -19.82
C SER A 119 33.03 -9.56 -20.98
N VAL A 120 33.37 -8.97 -22.13
CA VAL A 120 32.76 -9.33 -23.41
C VAL A 120 33.69 -10.32 -24.11
N THR A 121 33.20 -11.54 -24.29
CA THR A 121 33.88 -12.63 -25.02
C THR A 121 33.19 -12.77 -26.37
N GLU A 122 33.92 -12.80 -27.48
CA GLU A 122 33.77 -13.84 -28.52
C GLU A 122 34.78 -13.65 -29.67
N HIS A 123 34.98 -14.77 -30.36
CA HIS A 123 36.09 -15.19 -31.24
C HIS A 123 36.40 -14.31 -32.45
#